data_AF-A0A953Y5R2-F1
#
_entry.id   AF-A0A953Y5R2-F1
#
_cell.length_a   1.000
_cell.length_b   1.000
_cell.length_c   1.000
_cell.angle_alpha   90.00
_cell.angle_beta   90.00
_cell.angle_gamma   90.00
#
_symmetry.space_group_name_H-M   'P 1'
#
loop_
_entity.id
_entity.type
_entity.pdbx_description
1 polymer ?
#
loop_
_entity_poly.entity_id
_entity_poly.type
_entity_poly.pdbx_seq_one_letter_code
_entity_poly.pdbx_strand_id
1 'polypeptide(L)'
;MSLEGEFTDDGFVQDYDLGESQELYVYCRLCRRTFPVRFKPKSAEVRLRCLCGEEQPLKNLDVFRTAELAKEHAAFYERVYQAAKEALRDAGIPLPPSQKFRRVSDIGRIDDLSHSYNDLEDQSDITSAYRDPSSEERPSLKDVEEALAEYAERKQEAISRKDIFAYHEILSEEVLWTYERRHLSEAALAAFVEACEEDIRRARQLIAWAKSRRTRGEPVRLSFTSFKHLLRHYESEGELERALEVAEQAVDLGLPYRDQARDLRGALRRLGSSPG
;
A
#
# COMPACT_ATOMS: atom_id res chain seq x y z
N MET A 1 -9.26 -16.51 23.20
CA MET A 1 -10.46 -16.46 22.34
C MET A 1 -10.23 -17.42 21.20
N SER A 2 -11.10 -18.41 21.05
CA SER A 2 -11.07 -19.40 19.98
C SER A 2 -11.60 -18.71 18.71
N LEU A 3 -10.77 -18.56 17.68
CA LEU A 3 -11.27 -18.15 16.36
C LEU A 3 -12.00 -19.37 15.77
N GLU A 4 -13.33 -19.34 15.73
CA GLU A 4 -14.18 -20.43 15.21
C GLU A 4 -14.25 -20.42 13.66
N GLY A 5 -13.10 -20.39 12.99
CA GLY A 5 -13.01 -20.46 11.52
C GLY A 5 -12.14 -21.62 11.06
N GLU A 6 -12.41 -22.15 9.86
CA GLU A 6 -11.50 -23.08 9.23
C GLU A 6 -10.23 -22.33 8.81
N PHE A 7 -9.07 -22.92 9.10
CA PHE A 7 -7.79 -22.37 8.68
C PHE A 7 -7.31 -23.12 7.44
N THR A 8 -6.77 -22.40 6.46
CA THR A 8 -6.00 -23.05 5.39
C THR A 8 -4.69 -23.60 5.93
N ASP A 9 -4.03 -24.46 5.15
CA ASP A 9 -2.68 -24.97 5.47
C ASP A 9 -1.66 -23.83 5.66
N ASP A 10 -1.87 -22.71 4.97
CA ASP A 10 -1.07 -21.49 5.06
C ASP A 10 -1.51 -20.55 6.21
N GLY A 11 -2.46 -20.99 7.04
CA GLY A 11 -2.93 -20.29 8.23
C GLY A 11 -3.82 -19.09 7.95
N PHE A 12 -4.54 -19.03 6.83
CA PHE A 12 -5.56 -18.01 6.55
C PHE A 12 -6.90 -18.41 7.13
N VAL A 13 -7.62 -17.45 7.71
CA VAL A 13 -8.98 -17.69 8.22
C VAL A 13 -9.97 -17.74 7.05
N GLN A 14 -10.79 -18.77 6.98
CA GLN A 14 -11.83 -18.97 5.97
C GLN A 14 -13.19 -19.13 6.66
N ASP A 15 -13.95 -18.05 6.72
CA ASP A 15 -15.30 -18.05 7.28
C ASP A 15 -16.31 -17.55 6.23
N TYR A 16 -16.76 -18.48 5.38
CA TYR A 16 -17.75 -18.25 4.32
C TYR A 16 -18.34 -19.58 3.82
N ASP A 17 -19.55 -19.53 3.25
CA ASP A 17 -20.18 -20.71 2.61
C ASP A 17 -20.03 -20.69 1.08
N LEU A 18 -19.55 -21.78 0.49
CA LEU A 18 -19.49 -21.91 -0.97
C LEU A 18 -20.88 -22.01 -1.58
N GLY A 19 -21.11 -21.31 -2.69
CA GLY A 19 -22.36 -21.39 -3.43
C GLY A 19 -23.51 -20.59 -2.82
N GLU A 20 -23.25 -19.73 -1.84
CA GLU A 20 -24.23 -18.81 -1.25
C GLU A 20 -23.82 -17.34 -1.43
N SER A 21 -24.80 -16.46 -1.65
CA SER A 21 -24.54 -15.03 -1.70
C SER A 21 -24.52 -14.47 -0.29
N GLN A 22 -23.42 -13.85 0.09
CA GLN A 22 -23.17 -13.39 1.44
C GLN A 22 -22.34 -12.10 1.42
N GLU A 23 -22.42 -11.34 2.50
CA GLU A 23 -21.54 -10.21 2.76
C GLU A 23 -20.36 -10.72 3.59
N LEU A 24 -19.15 -10.49 3.09
CA LEU A 24 -17.91 -10.96 3.68
C LEU A 24 -17.02 -9.77 3.99
N TYR A 25 -16.28 -9.88 5.07
CA TYR A 25 -15.30 -8.90 5.50
C TYR A 25 -13.93 -9.50 5.28
N VAL A 26 -13.19 -8.94 4.33
CA VAL A 26 -11.90 -9.48 3.89
C VAL A 26 -10.79 -8.65 4.49
N TYR A 27 -9.86 -9.28 5.19
CA TYR A 27 -8.63 -8.67 5.66
C TYR A 27 -7.47 -9.04 4.74
N CYS A 28 -6.83 -8.02 4.17
CA CYS A 28 -5.65 -8.20 3.34
C CYS A 28 -4.38 -7.97 4.18
N ARG A 29 -3.65 -9.05 4.50
CA ARG A 29 -2.38 -9.00 5.26
C ARG A 29 -1.34 -8.08 4.65
N LEU A 30 -1.31 -7.97 3.32
CA LEU A 30 -0.36 -7.12 2.61
C LEU A 30 -0.61 -5.62 2.89
N CYS A 31 -1.88 -5.21 2.82
CA CYS A 31 -2.24 -3.80 2.97
C CYS A 31 -2.70 -3.43 4.38
N ARG A 32 -2.90 -4.45 5.22
CA ARG A 32 -3.38 -4.41 6.61
C ARG A 32 -4.71 -3.67 6.75
N ARG A 33 -5.59 -3.82 5.75
CA ARG A 33 -6.95 -3.23 5.77
C ARG A 33 -8.01 -4.30 5.62
N THR A 34 -9.12 -4.06 6.28
CA THR A 34 -10.38 -4.77 6.10
C THR A 34 -11.25 -4.05 5.08
N PHE A 35 -12.00 -4.80 4.26
CA PHE A 35 -12.98 -4.25 3.34
C PHE A 35 -14.16 -5.21 3.14
N PRO A 36 -15.40 -4.70 3.05
CA PRO A 36 -16.57 -5.53 2.79
C PRO A 36 -16.66 -5.89 1.31
N VAL A 37 -17.09 -7.13 1.02
CA VAL A 37 -17.39 -7.61 -0.33
C VAL A 37 -18.67 -8.43 -0.27
N ARG A 38 -19.63 -8.12 -1.13
CA ARG A 38 -20.84 -8.92 -1.28
C ARG A 38 -20.73 -9.74 -2.56
N PHE A 39 -20.54 -11.05 -2.43
CA PHE A 39 -20.47 -11.94 -3.59
C PHE A 39 -20.84 -13.38 -3.24
N LYS A 40 -20.88 -14.23 -4.27
CA LYS A 40 -21.22 -15.65 -4.17
C LYS A 40 -19.97 -16.48 -4.52
N PRO A 41 -19.14 -16.89 -3.55
CA PRO A 41 -17.92 -17.64 -3.85
C PRO A 41 -18.29 -19.01 -4.42
N LYS A 42 -17.85 -19.30 -5.65
CA LYS A 42 -18.05 -20.60 -6.30
C LYS A 42 -16.95 -21.60 -5.96
N SER A 43 -15.77 -21.11 -5.59
CA SER A 43 -14.62 -21.89 -5.15
C SER A 43 -13.69 -20.99 -4.33
N ALA A 44 -12.76 -21.59 -3.57
CA ALA A 44 -11.72 -20.87 -2.84
C ALA A 44 -10.64 -20.24 -3.76
N GLU A 45 -10.62 -20.62 -5.05
CA GLU A 45 -9.72 -20.07 -6.08
C GLU A 45 -10.25 -18.77 -6.70
N VAL A 46 -11.49 -18.36 -6.38
CA VAL A 46 -12.02 -17.09 -6.85
C VAL A 46 -11.10 -15.97 -6.40
N ARG A 47 -10.66 -15.14 -7.35
CA ARG A 47 -9.74 -14.04 -7.06
C ARG A 47 -10.52 -12.80 -6.64
N LEU A 48 -10.07 -12.17 -5.57
CA LEU A 48 -10.57 -10.88 -5.12
C LEU A 48 -9.46 -9.84 -5.21
N ARG A 49 -9.83 -8.66 -5.71
CA ARG A 49 -8.96 -7.50 -5.72
C ARG A 49 -9.15 -6.68 -4.44
N CYS A 50 -8.06 -6.47 -3.72
CA CYS A 50 -8.01 -5.64 -2.53
C CYS A 50 -7.96 -4.15 -2.88
N LEU A 51 -8.30 -3.29 -1.90
CA LEU A 51 -8.14 -1.83 -1.97
C LEU A 51 -6.70 -1.36 -2.27
N CYS A 52 -5.69 -2.20 -2.04
CA CYS A 52 -4.31 -1.89 -2.40
C CYS A 52 -3.99 -2.13 -3.89
N GLY A 53 -4.93 -2.69 -4.65
CA GLY A 53 -4.75 -3.07 -6.06
C GLY A 53 -4.36 -4.55 -6.26
N GLU A 54 -3.95 -5.25 -5.19
CA GLU A 54 -3.49 -6.63 -5.29
C GLU A 54 -4.65 -7.61 -5.42
N GLU A 55 -4.51 -8.54 -6.36
CA GLU A 55 -5.52 -9.55 -6.64
C GLU A 55 -5.05 -10.94 -6.18
N GLN A 56 -5.73 -11.48 -5.17
CA GLN A 56 -5.36 -12.74 -4.53
C GLN A 56 -6.53 -13.72 -4.58
N PRO A 57 -6.25 -15.04 -4.70
CA PRO A 57 -7.25 -16.07 -4.45
C PRO A 57 -7.89 -15.90 -3.06
N LEU A 58 -9.17 -16.25 -2.93
CA LEU A 58 -9.90 -16.15 -1.66
C LEU A 58 -9.22 -16.92 -0.52
N LYS A 59 -8.64 -18.08 -0.84
CA LYS A 59 -7.83 -18.90 0.09
C LYS A 59 -6.57 -18.21 0.65
N ASN A 60 -6.09 -17.15 -0.01
CA ASN A 60 -4.92 -16.36 0.39
C ASN A 60 -5.31 -15.03 1.07
N LEU A 61 -6.57 -14.89 1.47
CA LEU A 61 -7.10 -13.74 2.17
C LEU A 61 -7.77 -14.23 3.46
N ASP A 62 -7.70 -13.44 4.52
CA ASP A 62 -8.49 -13.76 5.71
C ASP A 62 -9.92 -13.25 5.50
N VAL A 63 -10.89 -14.14 5.60
CA VAL A 63 -12.29 -13.88 5.27
C VAL A 63 -13.15 -14.14 6.49
N PHE A 64 -14.04 -13.20 6.81
CA PHE A 64 -14.90 -13.23 7.99
C PHE A 64 -16.36 -12.95 7.63
N ARG A 65 -17.33 -13.58 8.31
CA ARG A 65 -18.76 -13.25 8.14
C ARG A 65 -19.18 -11.92 8.77
N THR A 66 -18.40 -11.38 9.71
CA THR A 66 -18.74 -10.15 10.42
C THR A 66 -17.60 -9.13 10.43
N ALA A 67 -17.97 -7.85 10.51
CA ALA A 67 -17.01 -6.74 10.58
C ALA A 67 -16.18 -6.79 11.87
N GLU A 68 -16.82 -7.21 12.95
CA GLU A 68 -16.24 -7.32 14.29
C GLU A 68 -15.11 -8.34 14.30
N LEU A 69 -15.34 -9.56 13.78
CA LEU A 69 -14.32 -10.60 13.70
C LEU A 69 -13.13 -10.17 12.83
N ALA A 70 -13.40 -9.53 11.69
CA ALA A 70 -12.34 -9.00 10.83
C ALA A 70 -11.48 -7.94 11.54
N LYS A 71 -12.10 -7.06 12.33
CA LYS A 71 -11.40 -6.05 13.13
C LYS A 71 -10.57 -6.67 14.26
N GLU A 72 -11.14 -7.65 14.97
CA GLU A 72 -10.43 -8.37 16.03
C GLU A 72 -9.21 -9.12 15.48
N HIS A 73 -9.37 -9.80 14.34
CA HIS A 73 -8.27 -10.46 13.66
C HIS A 73 -7.21 -9.46 13.18
N ALA A 74 -7.61 -8.34 12.57
CA ALA A 74 -6.68 -7.29 12.17
C ALA A 74 -5.86 -6.76 13.35
N ALA A 75 -6.50 -6.53 14.50
CA ALA A 75 -5.83 -6.09 15.72
C ALA A 75 -4.90 -7.17 16.30
N PHE A 76 -5.28 -8.45 16.24
CA PHE A 76 -4.41 -9.55 16.63
C PHE A 76 -3.20 -9.67 15.70
N TYR A 77 -3.41 -9.67 14.39
CA TYR A 77 -2.37 -9.75 13.39
C TYR A 77 -1.36 -8.62 13.54
N GLU A 78 -1.82 -7.38 13.74
CA GLU A 78 -0.94 -6.24 13.95
C GLU A 78 -0.07 -6.42 15.21
N ARG A 79 -0.62 -6.93 16.31
CA ARG A 79 0.18 -7.22 17.52
C ARG A 79 1.25 -8.26 17.27
N VAL A 80 0.92 -9.35 16.58
CA VAL A 80 1.89 -10.40 16.22
C VAL A 80 2.96 -9.85 15.28
N TYR A 81 2.56 -9.07 14.29
CA TYR A 81 3.46 -8.42 13.34
C TYR A 81 4.45 -7.49 14.04
N GLN A 82 3.98 -6.63 14.95
CA GLN A 82 4.85 -5.73 15.71
C GLN A 82 5.80 -6.49 16.64
N ALA A 83 5.31 -7.50 17.37
CA ALA A 83 6.16 -8.32 18.22
C ALA A 83 7.26 -9.05 17.41
N ALA A 84 6.93 -9.55 16.21
CA ALA A 84 7.91 -10.15 15.32
C ALA A 84 8.91 -9.12 14.80
N LYS A 85 8.45 -7.91 14.47
CA LYS A 85 9.30 -6.80 14.03
C LYS A 85 10.29 -6.38 15.11
N GLU A 86 9.83 -6.24 16.35
CA GLU A 86 10.65 -5.94 17.53
C GLU A 86 11.69 -7.03 17.77
N ALA A 87 11.27 -8.31 17.75
CA ALA A 87 12.20 -9.43 17.91
C ALA A 87 13.30 -9.47 16.83
N LEU A 88 12.96 -9.17 15.57
CA LEU A 88 13.93 -9.07 14.48
C LEU A 88 14.91 -7.89 14.71
N ARG A 89 14.40 -6.74 15.16
CA ARG A 89 15.20 -5.57 15.49
C ARG A 89 16.17 -5.85 16.64
N ASP A 90 15.69 -6.48 17.72
CA ASP A 90 16.50 -6.87 18.88
C ASP A 90 17.60 -7.88 18.50
N ALA A 91 17.30 -8.75 17.52
CA ALA A 91 18.26 -9.70 16.98
C ALA A 91 19.25 -9.09 15.95
N GLY A 92 19.11 -7.81 15.61
CA GLY A 92 19.91 -7.15 14.56
C GLY A 92 19.66 -7.72 13.15
N ILE A 93 18.52 -8.38 12.94
CA ILE A 93 18.15 -8.97 11.66
C ILE A 93 17.39 -7.92 10.83
N PRO A 94 17.81 -7.66 9.57
CA PRO A 94 17.11 -6.71 8.73
C PRO A 94 15.69 -7.19 8.45
N LEU A 95 14.73 -6.27 8.57
CA LEU A 95 13.32 -6.58 8.35
C LEU A 95 13.08 -6.93 6.88
N PRO A 96 12.26 -7.97 6.59
CA PRO A 96 11.93 -8.30 5.22
C PRO A 96 11.19 -7.14 4.53
N PRO A 97 11.42 -6.91 3.23
CA PRO A 97 10.71 -5.88 2.48
C PRO A 97 9.20 -6.13 2.55
N SER A 98 8.43 -5.09 2.87
CA SER A 98 6.99 -5.07 2.64
C SER A 98 6.74 -5.28 1.14
N GLN A 99 6.11 -6.39 0.75
CA GLN A 99 5.95 -6.79 -0.66
C GLN A 99 5.40 -5.66 -1.55
N LYS A 100 5.86 -5.69 -2.81
CA LYS A 100 5.43 -4.87 -3.95
C LYS A 100 3.91 -4.75 -4.04
N PHE A 101 3.43 -3.57 -4.44
CA PHE A 101 2.08 -3.42 -5.01
C PHE A 101 2.21 -2.87 -6.43
N ARG A 102 1.53 -3.50 -7.39
CA ARG A 102 1.39 -2.96 -8.75
C ARG A 102 0.59 -1.65 -8.74
N ARG A 103 0.85 -0.81 -9.75
CA ARG A 103 0.28 0.52 -9.96
C ARG A 103 -1.24 0.46 -10.21
N VAL A 104 -1.93 1.54 -9.89
CA VAL A 104 -3.37 1.78 -10.20
C VAL A 104 -3.63 1.93 -11.73
N SER A 105 -2.59 1.84 -12.57
CA SER A 105 -2.70 1.94 -14.03
C SER A 105 -3.29 0.70 -14.71
N ASP A 106 -3.44 -0.44 -14.01
CA ASP A 106 -3.91 -1.71 -14.59
C ASP A 106 -5.44 -1.89 -14.50
N ILE A 107 -6.21 -0.80 -14.39
CA ILE A 107 -7.68 -0.85 -14.34
C ILE A 107 -8.24 0.11 -15.38
N GLY A 108 -8.66 -0.47 -16.50
CA GLY A 108 -9.71 0.11 -17.33
C GLY A 108 -10.94 0.39 -16.46
N ARG A 109 -11.51 1.58 -16.67
CA ARG A 109 -12.76 2.11 -16.12
C ARG A 109 -13.69 1.05 -15.51
N ILE A 110 -13.99 1.19 -14.22
CA ILE A 110 -15.19 0.61 -13.63
C ILE A 110 -16.31 1.60 -13.90
N ASP A 111 -16.98 1.41 -15.03
CA ASP A 111 -18.40 1.69 -15.18
C ASP A 111 -19.02 0.39 -15.74
N ASP A 112 -20.16 0.02 -15.16
CA ASP A 112 -21.06 -1.07 -15.55
C ASP A 112 -20.73 -2.52 -15.17
N LEU A 113 -21.54 -3.00 -14.22
CA LEU A 113 -22.04 -4.37 -14.15
C LEU A 113 -22.66 -4.78 -15.51
N SER A 114 -21.93 -5.51 -16.35
CA SER A 114 -22.55 -6.48 -17.26
C SER A 114 -21.57 -7.57 -17.69
N HIS A 115 -22.11 -8.78 -17.81
CA HIS A 115 -21.41 -9.98 -18.23
C HIS A 115 -20.89 -9.87 -19.68
N SER A 116 -19.64 -10.29 -19.90
CA SER A 116 -19.26 -10.97 -21.14
C SER A 116 -18.03 -11.83 -20.89
N TYR A 117 -18.21 -13.14 -21.01
CA TYR A 117 -17.10 -14.08 -21.22
C TYR A 117 -16.60 -13.93 -22.66
N ASN A 118 -15.32 -14.28 -22.82
CA ASN A 118 -14.57 -14.64 -24.03
C ASN A 118 -13.74 -13.59 -24.78
N ASP A 119 -12.45 -13.94 -24.78
CA ASP A 119 -11.49 -13.98 -25.88
C ASP A 119 -10.95 -12.67 -26.42
N LEU A 120 -9.83 -12.23 -25.82
CA LEU A 120 -8.54 -12.10 -26.52
C LEU A 120 -7.42 -12.34 -25.51
N GLU A 121 -6.60 -13.36 -25.79
CA GLU A 121 -5.40 -13.74 -25.03
C GLU A 121 -4.39 -12.58 -25.01
N ASP A 122 -4.29 -11.91 -23.86
CA ASP A 122 -3.10 -11.12 -23.53
C ASP A 122 -2.18 -12.02 -22.70
N GLN A 123 -1.24 -12.65 -23.40
CA GLN A 123 -0.14 -13.44 -22.84
C GLN A 123 0.98 -12.54 -22.29
N SER A 124 0.64 -11.53 -21.49
CA SER A 124 1.63 -10.85 -20.65
C SER A 124 1.88 -11.69 -19.40
N ASP A 125 2.86 -12.58 -19.52
CA ASP A 125 3.44 -13.48 -18.51
C ASP A 125 3.18 -13.06 -17.05
N ILE A 126 2.14 -13.68 -16.49
CA ILE A 126 1.76 -13.65 -15.07
C ILE A 126 2.77 -14.41 -14.18
N THR A 127 3.77 -15.07 -14.77
CA THR A 127 4.83 -15.80 -14.06
C THR A 127 6.07 -14.95 -13.75
N SER A 128 6.21 -13.75 -14.32
CA SER A 128 7.37 -12.87 -14.10
C SER A 128 7.50 -12.34 -12.66
N ALA A 129 6.46 -12.47 -11.83
CA ALA A 129 6.48 -12.03 -10.43
C ALA A 129 6.94 -13.11 -9.44
N TYR A 130 7.20 -14.36 -9.88
CA TYR A 130 8.03 -15.29 -9.11
C TYR A 130 9.51 -14.91 -9.29
N ARG A 131 9.92 -13.75 -8.74
CA ARG A 131 11.33 -13.52 -8.46
C ARG A 131 11.68 -14.35 -7.24
N ASP A 132 12.30 -15.49 -7.51
CA ASP A 132 12.92 -16.35 -6.52
C ASP A 132 13.84 -15.50 -5.63
N PRO A 133 13.59 -15.39 -4.30
CA PRO A 133 14.45 -14.66 -3.38
C PRO A 133 15.88 -15.23 -3.32
N SER A 134 16.15 -16.37 -3.96
CA SER A 134 17.48 -16.96 -4.08
C SER A 134 18.26 -16.53 -5.33
N SER A 135 17.66 -15.79 -6.28
CA SER A 135 18.29 -15.51 -7.59
C SER A 135 18.61 -14.04 -7.89
N GLU A 136 18.36 -13.08 -7.00
CA GLU A 136 18.88 -11.72 -7.14
C GLU A 136 19.92 -11.45 -6.06
N GLU A 137 21.14 -11.12 -6.50
CA GLU A 137 22.12 -10.49 -5.64
C GLU A 137 21.44 -9.31 -4.94
N ARG A 138 21.43 -9.33 -3.59
CA ARG A 138 20.95 -8.17 -2.83
C ARG A 138 21.71 -6.95 -3.35
N PRO A 139 21.04 -5.87 -3.76
CA PRO A 139 21.73 -4.69 -4.23
C PRO A 139 22.72 -4.25 -3.15
N SER A 140 23.96 -4.07 -3.57
CA SER A 140 25.03 -3.58 -2.72
C SER A 140 24.72 -2.15 -2.28
N LEU A 141 25.38 -1.69 -1.20
CA LEU A 141 25.28 -0.28 -0.79
C LEU A 141 25.66 0.67 -1.93
N LYS A 142 26.61 0.26 -2.77
CA LYS A 142 27.04 1.01 -3.95
C LYS A 142 25.93 1.15 -4.98
N ASP A 143 25.16 0.09 -5.21
CA ASP A 143 23.99 0.14 -6.13
C ASP A 143 22.92 1.10 -5.61
N VAL A 144 22.79 1.23 -4.29
CA VAL A 144 21.89 2.21 -3.68
C VAL A 144 22.37 3.63 -3.92
N GLU A 145 23.64 3.91 -3.67
CA GLU A 145 24.22 5.24 -3.89
C GLU A 145 24.15 5.67 -5.36
N GLU A 146 24.47 4.77 -6.29
CA GLU A 146 24.41 5.04 -7.73
C GLU A 146 22.97 5.33 -8.18
N ALA A 147 21.99 4.54 -7.73
CA ALA A 147 20.58 4.79 -8.05
C ALA A 147 20.07 6.12 -7.48
N LEU A 148 20.45 6.47 -6.25
CA LEU A 148 20.06 7.76 -5.65
C LEU A 148 20.68 8.95 -6.39
N ALA A 149 21.93 8.81 -6.86
CA ALA A 149 22.57 9.82 -7.70
C ALA A 149 21.84 10.01 -9.05
N GLU A 150 21.39 8.91 -9.68
CA GLU A 150 20.59 8.97 -10.91
C GLU A 150 19.25 9.70 -10.69
N TYR A 151 18.53 9.38 -9.62
CA TYR A 151 17.29 10.10 -9.28
C TYR A 151 17.55 11.59 -9.04
N ALA A 152 18.65 11.95 -8.37
CA ALA A 152 19.03 13.34 -8.15
C ALA A 152 19.30 14.10 -9.45
N GLU A 153 20.02 13.48 -10.41
CA GLU A 153 20.30 14.07 -11.73
C GLU A 153 19.00 14.28 -12.52
N ARG A 154 18.14 13.25 -12.60
CA ARG A 154 16.84 13.34 -13.28
C ARG A 154 15.96 14.42 -12.67
N LYS A 155 15.92 14.53 -11.33
CA LYS A 155 15.20 15.61 -10.61
C LYS A 155 15.74 16.99 -11.00
N GLN A 156 17.06 17.15 -11.04
CA GLN A 156 17.70 18.41 -11.43
C GLN A 156 17.40 18.79 -12.87
N GLU A 157 17.37 17.81 -13.78
CA GLU A 157 16.98 18.02 -15.17
C GLU A 157 15.52 18.49 -15.28
N ALA A 158 14.58 17.83 -14.59
CA ALA A 158 13.17 18.24 -14.58
C ALA A 158 12.99 19.66 -14.02
N ILE A 159 13.74 20.04 -12.97
CA ILE A 159 13.77 21.40 -12.43
C ILE A 159 14.27 22.39 -13.50
N SER A 160 15.35 22.07 -14.21
CA SER A 160 15.93 22.95 -15.25
C SER A 160 14.95 23.21 -16.39
N ARG A 161 14.15 22.20 -16.75
CA ARG A 161 13.08 22.28 -17.76
C ARG A 161 11.79 22.93 -17.23
N LYS A 162 11.73 23.22 -15.92
CA LYS A 162 10.52 23.68 -15.21
C LYS A 162 9.33 22.73 -15.41
N ASP A 163 9.61 21.44 -15.58
CA ASP A 163 8.59 20.43 -15.79
C ASP A 163 8.19 19.78 -14.45
N ILE A 164 7.16 20.36 -13.83
CA ILE A 164 6.65 19.89 -12.54
C ILE A 164 6.03 18.49 -12.62
N PHE A 165 5.53 18.06 -13.79
CA PHE A 165 4.92 16.74 -13.94
C PHE A 165 5.99 15.67 -14.07
N ALA A 166 7.04 15.93 -14.87
CA ALA A 166 8.21 15.05 -14.92
C ALA A 166 8.86 14.92 -13.55
N TYR A 167 8.98 16.03 -12.80
CA TYR A 167 9.53 15.99 -11.44
C TYR A 167 8.69 15.11 -10.50
N HIS A 168 7.36 15.22 -10.55
CA HIS A 168 6.45 14.38 -9.76
C HIS A 168 6.54 12.89 -10.15
N GLU A 169 6.68 12.58 -11.44
CA GLU A 169 6.84 11.21 -11.91
C GLU A 169 8.16 10.60 -11.40
N ILE A 170 9.26 11.35 -11.46
CA ILE A 170 10.56 10.93 -10.92
C ILE A 170 10.46 10.68 -9.40
N LEU A 171 9.81 11.59 -8.65
CA LEU A 171 9.57 11.37 -7.21
C LEU A 171 8.74 10.11 -6.97
N SER A 172 7.69 9.86 -7.77
CA SER A 172 6.86 8.67 -7.63
C SER A 172 7.65 7.38 -7.86
N GLU A 173 8.59 7.38 -8.81
CA GLU A 173 9.51 6.26 -9.05
C GLU A 173 10.52 6.08 -7.92
N GLU A 174 11.16 7.16 -7.49
CA GLU A 174 12.10 7.18 -6.37
C GLU A 174 11.45 6.65 -5.10
N VAL A 175 10.23 7.12 -4.77
CA VAL A 175 9.45 6.64 -3.61
C VAL A 175 9.23 5.14 -3.67
N LEU A 176 8.81 4.59 -4.81
CA LEU A 176 8.58 3.15 -4.93
C LEU A 176 9.89 2.35 -4.79
N TRP A 177 10.94 2.81 -5.47
CA TRP A 177 12.23 2.15 -5.47
C TRP A 177 12.88 2.15 -4.08
N THR A 178 12.88 3.30 -3.41
CA THR A 178 13.45 3.50 -2.07
C THR A 178 12.59 2.86 -0.99
N TYR A 179 11.25 2.88 -1.10
CA TYR A 179 10.37 2.20 -0.14
C TYR A 179 10.73 0.71 -0.03
N GLU A 180 10.93 0.02 -1.15
CA GLU A 180 11.33 -1.39 -1.14
C GLU A 180 12.67 -1.62 -0.45
N ARG A 181 13.58 -0.64 -0.48
CA ARG A 181 14.99 -0.76 -0.08
C ARG A 181 15.33 -0.03 1.21
N ARG A 182 14.36 0.65 1.83
CA ARG A 182 14.53 1.46 3.05
C ARG A 182 15.13 0.71 4.24
N HIS A 183 15.07 -0.62 4.24
CA HIS A 183 15.62 -1.49 5.29
C HIS A 183 17.07 -1.92 5.03
N LEU A 184 17.61 -1.63 3.83
CA LEU A 184 18.96 -2.02 3.43
C LEU A 184 20.01 -0.99 3.88
N SER A 185 19.65 0.28 3.98
CA SER A 185 20.54 1.34 4.45
C SER A 185 19.76 2.55 4.98
N GLU A 186 20.39 3.31 5.89
CA GLU A 186 19.85 4.58 6.38
C GLU A 186 19.70 5.60 5.24
N ALA A 187 20.60 5.57 4.25
CA ALA A 187 20.51 6.43 3.08
C ALA A 187 19.25 6.16 2.25
N ALA A 188 18.90 4.88 2.04
CA ALA A 188 17.67 4.52 1.33
C ALA A 188 16.41 4.95 2.10
N LEU A 189 16.42 4.84 3.44
CA LEU A 189 15.34 5.32 4.28
C LEU A 189 15.21 6.85 4.23
N ALA A 190 16.32 7.57 4.36
CA ALA A 190 16.34 9.02 4.30
C ALA A 190 15.82 9.54 2.95
N ALA A 191 16.29 8.95 1.84
CA ALA A 191 15.82 9.30 0.51
C ALA A 191 14.32 8.97 0.31
N PHE A 192 13.85 7.85 0.84
CA PHE A 192 12.42 7.51 0.82
C PHE A 192 11.55 8.57 1.52
N VAL A 193 11.95 8.96 2.74
CA VAL A 193 11.22 9.97 3.52
C VAL A 193 11.27 11.32 2.82
N GLU A 194 12.45 11.76 2.39
CA GLU A 194 12.65 13.03 1.70
C GLU A 194 11.82 13.12 0.42
N ALA A 195 11.85 12.09 -0.43
CA ALA A 195 11.08 12.06 -1.67
C ALA A 195 9.56 12.12 -1.41
N CYS A 196 9.08 11.41 -0.38
CA CYS A 196 7.66 11.47 0.00
C CYS A 196 7.27 12.86 0.51
N GLU A 197 8.05 13.44 1.41
CA GLU A 197 7.78 14.76 2.00
C GLU A 197 7.84 15.86 0.92
N GLU A 198 8.79 15.78 -0.01
CA GLU A 198 8.90 16.69 -1.15
C GLU A 198 7.67 16.63 -2.05
N ASP A 199 7.22 15.41 -2.40
CA ASP A 199 6.05 15.20 -3.25
C ASP A 199 4.77 15.72 -2.60
N ILE A 200 4.58 15.42 -1.31
CA ILE A 200 3.46 15.91 -0.50
C ILE A 200 3.44 17.43 -0.43
N ARG A 201 4.61 18.07 -0.21
CA ARG A 201 4.75 19.53 -0.14
C ARG A 201 4.34 20.20 -1.46
N ARG A 202 4.61 19.54 -2.59
CA ARG A 202 4.28 20.03 -3.94
C ARG A 202 2.87 19.70 -4.40
N ALA A 203 2.17 18.77 -3.74
CA ALA A 203 0.90 18.22 -4.19
C ALA A 203 -0.17 19.31 -4.44
N ARG A 204 -0.28 20.32 -3.58
CA ARG A 204 -1.22 21.45 -3.78
C ARG A 204 -0.97 22.19 -5.09
N GLN A 205 0.30 22.50 -5.38
CA GLN A 205 0.71 23.16 -6.61
C GLN A 205 0.41 22.26 -7.81
N LEU A 206 0.79 20.99 -7.76
CA LEU A 206 0.59 20.04 -8.84
C LEU A 206 -0.90 19.86 -9.19
N ILE A 207 -1.78 19.78 -8.19
CA ILE A 207 -3.23 19.71 -8.36
C ILE A 207 -3.77 20.98 -9.05
N ALA A 208 -3.29 22.17 -8.67
CA ALA A 208 -3.70 23.41 -9.32
C ALA A 208 -3.29 23.44 -10.80
N TRP A 209 -2.07 23.00 -11.11
CA TRP A 209 -1.58 22.89 -12.48
C TRP A 209 -2.35 21.85 -13.30
N ALA A 210 -2.65 20.69 -12.73
CA ALA A 210 -3.46 19.67 -13.38
C ALA A 210 -4.88 20.15 -13.66
N LYS A 211 -5.50 20.89 -12.75
CA LYS A 211 -6.81 21.54 -12.98
C LYS A 211 -6.73 22.50 -14.17
N SER A 212 -5.70 23.35 -14.22
CA SER A 212 -5.47 24.27 -15.35
C SER A 212 -5.31 23.54 -16.69
N ARG A 213 -4.47 22.51 -16.76
CA ARG A 213 -4.32 21.66 -17.96
C ARG A 213 -5.65 21.03 -18.38
N ARG A 214 -6.41 20.48 -17.43
CA ARG A 214 -7.73 19.90 -17.69
C ARG A 214 -8.72 20.92 -18.26
N THR A 215 -8.71 22.17 -17.76
CA THR A 215 -9.57 23.24 -18.34
C THR A 215 -9.20 23.62 -19.78
N ARG A 216 -7.95 23.34 -20.20
CA ARG A 216 -7.50 23.51 -21.59
C ARG A 216 -7.75 22.28 -22.46
N GLY A 217 -8.40 21.24 -21.93
CA GLY A 217 -8.65 19.99 -22.64
C GLY A 217 -7.45 19.04 -22.69
N GLU A 218 -6.35 19.34 -21.99
CA GLU A 218 -5.21 18.43 -21.90
C GLU A 218 -5.53 17.30 -20.91
N PRO A 219 -5.39 16.02 -21.29
CA PRO A 219 -5.60 14.92 -20.37
C PRO A 219 -4.50 14.93 -19.31
N VAL A 220 -4.89 14.88 -18.04
CA VAL A 220 -3.95 14.77 -16.91
C VAL A 220 -4.40 13.65 -15.99
N ARG A 221 -3.47 12.76 -15.68
CA ARG A 221 -3.60 11.75 -14.61
C ARG A 221 -2.57 12.08 -13.55
N LEU A 222 -3.01 12.15 -12.30
CA LEU A 222 -2.16 12.37 -11.13
C LEU A 222 -2.45 11.29 -10.10
N SER A 223 -1.39 10.76 -9.51
CA SER A 223 -1.47 9.81 -8.39
C SER A 223 -0.40 10.13 -7.37
N PHE A 224 -0.76 10.22 -6.10
CA PHE A 224 0.19 10.47 -5.02
C PHE A 224 0.42 9.18 -4.21
N THR A 225 1.37 8.37 -4.62
CA THR A 225 1.79 7.17 -3.87
C THR A 225 2.47 7.53 -2.55
N SER A 226 3.12 8.69 -2.49
CA SER A 226 3.83 9.26 -1.34
C SER A 226 3.02 9.26 -0.04
N PHE A 227 1.76 9.71 -0.07
CA PHE A 227 0.89 9.69 1.12
C PHE A 227 0.71 8.29 1.68
N LYS A 228 0.44 7.30 0.81
CA LYS A 228 0.21 5.91 1.23
C LYS A 228 1.45 5.32 1.87
N HIS A 229 2.62 5.49 1.23
CA HIS A 229 3.85 4.86 1.70
C HIS A 229 4.40 5.53 2.95
N LEU A 230 4.40 6.86 3.00
CA LEU A 230 4.89 7.60 4.16
C LEU A 230 4.03 7.38 5.40
N LEU A 231 2.70 7.42 5.24
CA LEU A 231 1.76 7.11 6.32
C LEU A 231 2.01 5.71 6.89
N ARG A 232 2.14 4.70 6.02
CA ARG A 232 2.43 3.32 6.45
C ARG A 232 3.77 3.19 7.15
N HIS A 233 4.78 3.92 6.68
CA HIS A 233 6.09 3.92 7.30
C HIS A 233 5.99 4.42 8.75
N TYR A 234 5.41 5.60 8.97
CA TYR A 234 5.23 6.16 10.31
C TYR A 234 4.34 5.28 11.19
N GLU A 235 3.23 4.74 10.68
CA GLU A 235 2.41 3.78 11.43
C GLU A 235 3.22 2.55 11.85
N SER A 236 4.10 2.06 10.99
CA SER A 236 4.94 0.90 11.30
C SER A 236 6.04 1.20 12.30
N GLU A 237 6.52 2.44 12.36
CA GLU A 237 7.52 2.89 13.35
C GLU A 237 6.89 3.38 14.65
N GLY A 238 5.56 3.37 14.76
CA GLY A 238 4.84 3.88 15.92
C GLY A 238 4.82 5.40 16.02
N GLU A 239 5.26 6.12 14.97
CA GLU A 239 5.24 7.58 14.87
C GLU A 239 3.83 8.08 14.50
N LEU A 240 2.85 7.80 15.37
CA LEU A 240 1.42 8.01 15.09
C LEU A 240 1.07 9.50 14.86
N GLU A 241 1.76 10.43 15.52
CA GLU A 241 1.61 11.86 15.31
C GLU A 241 1.97 12.25 13.86
N ARG A 242 3.11 11.79 13.36
CA ARG A 242 3.53 12.06 11.97
C ARG A 242 2.65 11.34 10.96
N ALA A 243 2.22 10.11 11.26
CA ALA A 243 1.24 9.40 10.43
C ALA A 243 -0.07 10.19 10.32
N LEU A 244 -0.54 10.79 11.42
CA LEU A 244 -1.74 11.63 11.43
C LEU A 244 -1.54 12.89 10.59
N GLU A 245 -0.39 13.57 10.72
CA GLU A 245 -0.08 14.76 9.91
C GLU A 245 -0.15 14.47 8.41
N VAL A 246 0.41 13.33 7.97
CA VAL A 246 0.33 12.89 6.57
C VAL A 246 -1.11 12.62 6.14
N ALA A 247 -1.89 11.94 7.00
CA ALA A 247 -3.30 11.66 6.72
C ALA A 247 -4.14 12.93 6.60
N GLU A 248 -3.91 13.91 7.48
CA GLU A 248 -4.62 15.19 7.47
C GLU A 248 -4.27 16.03 6.24
N GLN A 249 -2.99 16.08 5.85
CA GLN A 249 -2.57 16.72 4.60
C GLN A 249 -3.24 16.07 3.38
N ALA A 250 -3.38 14.75 3.37
CA ALA A 250 -4.09 14.05 2.30
C ALA A 250 -5.59 14.43 2.28
N VAL A 251 -6.23 14.51 3.44
CA VAL A 251 -7.64 14.93 3.57
C VAL A 251 -7.85 16.36 3.09
N ASP A 252 -6.95 17.28 3.42
CA ASP A 252 -6.97 18.67 2.96
C ASP A 252 -6.90 18.80 1.43
N LEU A 253 -6.26 17.83 0.78
CA LEU A 253 -6.19 17.72 -0.68
C LEU A 253 -7.41 17.03 -1.31
N GLY A 254 -8.35 16.56 -0.50
CA GLY A 254 -9.53 15.83 -0.95
C GLY A 254 -9.27 14.34 -1.24
N LEU A 255 -8.16 13.77 -0.74
CA LEU A 255 -7.86 12.34 -0.87
C LEU A 255 -8.62 11.52 0.19
N PRO A 256 -8.89 10.22 -0.06
CA PRO A 256 -9.77 9.38 0.78
C PRO A 256 -9.06 8.83 2.04
N TYR A 257 -8.58 9.72 2.91
CA TYR A 257 -7.86 9.37 4.15
C TYR A 257 -8.60 9.77 5.43
N ARG A 258 -9.88 10.18 5.33
CA ARG A 258 -10.66 10.66 6.49
C ARG A 258 -10.81 9.63 7.59
N ASP A 259 -11.10 8.38 7.23
CA ASP A 259 -11.24 7.29 8.20
C ASP A 259 -9.89 6.98 8.87
N GLN A 260 -8.80 6.93 8.09
CA GLN A 260 -7.46 6.72 8.63
C GLN A 260 -7.07 7.82 9.64
N ALA A 261 -7.30 9.09 9.30
CA ALA A 261 -7.05 10.21 10.21
C ALA A 261 -7.90 10.13 11.48
N ARG A 262 -9.17 9.73 11.37
CA ARG A 262 -10.04 9.49 12.55
C ARG A 262 -9.47 8.38 13.43
N ASP A 263 -9.06 7.28 12.84
CA ASP A 263 -8.59 6.11 13.58
C ASP A 263 -7.25 6.40 14.28
N LEU A 264 -6.34 7.13 13.63
CA LEU A 264 -5.08 7.64 14.20
C LEU A 264 -5.31 8.60 15.36
N ARG A 265 -6.24 9.58 15.23
CA ARG A 265 -6.63 10.44 16.36
C ARG A 265 -7.17 9.62 17.53
N GLY A 266 -7.96 8.59 17.25
CA GLY A 266 -8.46 7.67 18.26
C GLY A 266 -7.34 6.91 18.97
N ALA A 267 -6.32 6.45 18.22
CA ALA A 267 -5.15 5.77 18.77
C ALA A 267 -4.32 6.69 19.68
N LEU A 268 -4.02 7.92 19.23
CA LEU A 268 -3.28 8.92 20.01
C LEU A 268 -4.00 9.27 21.33
N ARG A 269 -5.32 9.43 21.30
CA ARG A 269 -6.12 9.69 22.52
C ARG A 269 -6.01 8.54 23.52
N ARG A 270 -6.00 7.28 23.05
CA ARG A 270 -5.86 6.11 23.93
C ARG A 270 -4.49 6.05 24.59
N LEU A 271 -3.42 6.39 23.85
CA LEU A 271 -2.06 6.46 24.39
C LEU A 271 -1.92 7.56 25.44
N GLY A 272 -2.49 8.75 25.19
CA GLY A 272 -2.48 9.86 26.15
C GLY A 272 -3.41 9.70 27.36
N SER A 273 -4.32 8.72 27.35
CA SER A 273 -5.26 8.44 28.44
C SER A 273 -4.84 7.26 29.32
N SER A 274 -3.66 6.65 29.07
CA SER A 274 -3.16 5.57 29.91
C SER A 274 -2.69 6.16 31.25
N PRO A 275 -3.26 5.76 32.40
CA PRO A 275 -2.79 6.22 33.70
C PRO A 275 -1.37 5.69 33.91
N GLY A 276 -0.42 6.61 34.08
CA GLY A 276 0.95 6.32 34.53
C GLY A 276 0.99 5.90 35.99
#